data_AF-A0A0U3Q6P7-F1
#
_entry.id   AF-A0A0U3Q6P7-F1
#
_cell.length_a   1.000
_cell.length_b   1.000
_cell.length_c   1.000
_cell.angle_alpha   90.00
_cell.angle_beta   90.00
_cell.angle_gamma   90.00
#
_symmetry.space_group_name_H-M   'P 1'
#
loop_
_entity.id
_entity.type
_entity.pdbx_description
1 polymer ?
#
loop_
_entity_poly.entity_id
_entity_poly.type
_entity_poly.pdbx_seq_one_letter_code
_entity_poly.pdbx_strand_id
1 'polypeptide(L)'
;MAATQKAAGQPLDELMMAMDVVDTLRHDEALVQRELSGTDRDAQLIARLRDIYASQGIDVPDHILLQGVASLKEDRFVYAPPKAGLQRFLALLYVRRMSYARVVAIALAALVISLSAWHFLVTAPRERAAEALQAELSQTLPRDIARLTAAINAAALDDAVKVQAAGLAADGERALARGDAADARRVRDQLAALDSELATTFTVRIVSRPDAPTGVTRIPDVNQSAENFYLVVEAIGADGKPLPRRIVSEEDGKEKTVTIWAQRVPVSVFNAVRDDKAKDGIVQDAELGVKLRGKLGIEWGKPVEQGAITEW
;
A
#
# COMPACT_ATOMS: atom_id res chain seq x y z
N MET A 1 15.83 -72.04 85.74
CA MET A 1 14.99 -71.19 86.61
C MET A 1 14.53 -70.02 85.74
N ALA A 2 13.26 -69.64 85.62
CA ALA A 2 12.17 -69.75 86.57
C ALA A 2 10.87 -70.21 85.90
N ALA A 3 9.96 -70.68 86.76
CA ALA A 3 8.72 -71.36 86.47
C ALA A 3 7.55 -70.40 86.21
N THR A 4 6.66 -70.87 85.34
CA THR A 4 5.19 -70.90 85.43
C THR A 4 4.48 -70.01 86.48
N GLN A 5 3.53 -69.19 86.01
CA GLN A 5 2.17 -69.21 86.55
C GLN A 5 1.13 -68.71 85.53
N LYS A 6 0.02 -69.46 85.49
CA LYS A 6 -1.14 -69.39 84.60
C LYS A 6 -2.32 -68.85 85.41
N ALA A 7 -3.16 -68.01 84.78
CA ALA A 7 -4.60 -67.71 85.03
C ALA A 7 -4.85 -66.21 84.82
N ALA A 8 -5.97 -65.69 84.32
CA ALA A 8 -7.17 -66.19 83.66
C ALA A 8 -8.00 -64.92 83.32
N GLY A 9 -8.63 -64.87 82.15
CA GLY A 9 -9.58 -63.83 81.79
C GLY A 9 -9.60 -63.61 80.29
N GLN A 10 -10.67 -63.82 79.53
CA GLN A 10 -11.94 -64.53 79.71
C GLN A 10 -12.59 -64.51 78.30
N PRO A 11 -13.44 -65.50 77.93
CA PRO A 11 -14.25 -65.52 76.69
C PRO A 11 -15.31 -64.40 76.60
N LEU A 12 -15.08 -63.25 77.25
CA LEU A 12 -16.00 -62.13 77.38
C LEU A 12 -15.67 -61.00 76.40
N ASP A 13 -14.39 -60.74 76.09
CA ASP A 13 -13.98 -59.70 75.13
C ASP A 13 -14.39 -60.04 73.70
N GLU A 14 -14.21 -61.30 73.29
CA GLU A 14 -14.63 -61.80 71.97
C GLU A 14 -16.17 -61.85 71.85
N LEU A 15 -16.86 -62.08 72.98
CA LEU A 15 -18.32 -62.09 73.07
C LEU A 15 -18.90 -60.67 73.13
N MET A 16 -18.20 -59.71 73.75
CA MET A 16 -18.54 -58.29 73.73
C MET A 16 -18.30 -57.67 72.35
N MET A 17 -17.23 -58.04 71.65
CA MET A 17 -16.98 -57.58 70.28
C MET A 17 -18.02 -58.16 69.30
N ALA A 18 -18.37 -59.43 69.43
CA ALA A 18 -19.45 -60.04 68.65
C ALA A 18 -20.82 -59.40 68.97
N MET A 19 -21.07 -59.02 70.23
CA MET A 19 -22.30 -58.32 70.62
C MET A 19 -22.35 -56.88 70.09
N ASP A 20 -21.23 -56.15 70.04
CA ASP A 20 -21.14 -54.80 69.47
C ASP A 20 -21.27 -54.82 67.93
N VAL A 21 -20.74 -55.85 67.26
CA VAL A 21 -20.97 -56.09 65.83
C VAL A 21 -22.44 -56.45 65.57
N VAL A 22 -23.07 -57.21 66.45
CA VAL A 22 -24.51 -57.53 66.35
C VAL A 22 -25.37 -56.31 66.68
N ASP A 23 -24.98 -55.46 67.63
CA ASP A 23 -25.71 -54.23 67.95
C ASP A 23 -25.54 -53.19 66.85
N THR A 24 -24.37 -53.08 66.23
CA THR A 24 -24.17 -52.23 65.03
C THR A 24 -24.91 -52.79 63.82
N LEU A 25 -24.89 -54.11 63.56
CA LEU A 25 -25.70 -54.71 62.49
C LEU A 25 -27.20 -54.61 62.76
N ARG A 26 -27.64 -54.70 64.01
CA ARG A 26 -29.05 -54.51 64.38
C ARG A 26 -29.46 -53.04 64.30
N HIS A 27 -28.55 -52.12 64.62
CA HIS A 27 -28.79 -50.68 64.45
C HIS A 27 -28.78 -50.29 62.97
N ASP A 28 -27.89 -50.88 62.18
CA ASP A 28 -27.78 -50.70 60.74
C ASP A 28 -28.96 -51.36 60.03
N GLU A 29 -29.41 -52.56 60.39
CA GLU A 29 -30.66 -53.15 59.88
C GLU A 29 -31.87 -52.32 60.29
N ALA A 30 -31.91 -51.76 61.50
CA ALA A 30 -32.99 -50.86 61.91
C ALA A 30 -32.96 -49.54 61.14
N LEU A 31 -31.78 -48.99 60.84
CA LEU A 31 -31.62 -47.77 60.04
C LEU A 31 -31.90 -48.03 58.56
N VAL A 32 -31.44 -49.17 58.05
CA VAL A 32 -31.65 -49.66 56.68
C VAL A 32 -33.12 -50.02 56.47
N GLN A 33 -33.80 -50.67 57.42
CA GLN A 33 -35.27 -50.82 57.42
C GLN A 33 -35.97 -49.46 57.46
N ARG A 34 -35.46 -48.50 58.24
CA ARG A 34 -36.03 -47.14 58.34
C ARG A 34 -35.88 -46.31 57.07
N GLU A 35 -34.86 -46.58 56.26
CA GLU A 35 -34.58 -45.93 54.97
C GLU A 35 -35.12 -46.73 53.76
N LEU A 36 -35.24 -48.07 53.84
CA LEU A 36 -35.75 -48.97 52.78
C LEU A 36 -37.27 -49.15 52.78
N SER A 37 -37.96 -48.90 53.91
CA SER A 37 -39.42 -49.01 54.01
C SER A 37 -40.15 -47.77 53.47
N GLY A 38 -39.70 -47.25 52.32
CA GLY A 38 -40.33 -46.12 51.64
C GLY A 38 -41.83 -46.34 51.41
N THR A 39 -42.22 -47.55 51.00
CA THR A 39 -43.62 -47.93 50.77
C THR A 39 -44.46 -47.94 52.06
N ASP A 40 -43.90 -48.42 53.18
CA ASP A 40 -44.62 -48.44 54.46
C ASP A 40 -44.77 -47.03 55.04
N ARG A 41 -43.77 -46.18 54.84
CA ARG A 41 -43.82 -44.77 55.26
C ARG A 41 -44.83 -43.96 54.44
N ASP A 42 -44.91 -44.22 53.13
CA ASP A 42 -45.90 -43.61 52.25
C ASP A 42 -47.32 -44.03 52.70
N ALA A 43 -47.52 -45.31 53.01
CA ALA A 43 -48.80 -45.82 53.53
C ALA A 43 -49.18 -45.22 54.90
N GLN A 44 -48.23 -45.10 55.83
CA GLN A 44 -48.45 -44.46 57.13
C GLN A 44 -48.77 -42.96 56.98
N LEU A 45 -48.10 -42.28 56.05
CA LEU A 45 -48.35 -40.86 55.77
C LEU A 45 -49.75 -40.65 55.18
N ILE A 46 -50.18 -41.49 54.25
CA ILE A 46 -51.54 -41.47 53.68
C ILE A 46 -52.59 -41.71 54.77
N ALA A 47 -52.38 -42.71 55.63
CA ALA A 47 -53.29 -43.00 56.73
C ALA A 47 -53.42 -41.82 57.70
N ARG A 48 -52.30 -41.16 58.03
CA ARG A 48 -52.29 -39.99 58.90
C ARG A 48 -52.96 -38.78 58.26
N LEU A 49 -52.73 -38.55 56.96
CA LEU A 49 -53.39 -37.48 56.21
C LEU A 49 -54.91 -37.70 56.16
N ARG A 50 -55.34 -38.94 55.90
CA ARG A 50 -56.76 -39.33 55.91
C ARG A 50 -57.42 -38.99 57.25
N ASP A 51 -56.80 -39.36 58.36
CA ASP A 51 -57.33 -39.12 59.71
C ASP A 51 -57.45 -37.61 60.02
N ILE A 52 -56.45 -36.82 59.60
CA ILE A 52 -56.44 -35.36 59.76
C ILE A 52 -57.60 -34.71 58.98
N TYR A 53 -57.79 -35.07 57.70
CA TYR A 53 -58.87 -34.51 56.89
C TYR A 53 -60.26 -34.97 57.35
N ALA A 54 -60.38 -36.24 57.77
CA ALA A 54 -61.61 -36.78 58.35
C ALA A 54 -62.01 -36.04 59.65
N SER A 55 -61.04 -35.70 60.50
CA SER A 55 -61.29 -34.90 61.72
C SER A 55 -61.76 -33.47 61.44
N GLN A 56 -61.51 -32.96 60.24
CA GLN A 56 -61.96 -31.65 59.77
C GLN A 56 -63.30 -31.72 59.01
N GLY A 57 -63.92 -32.90 58.95
CA GLY A 57 -65.18 -33.13 58.25
C GLY A 57 -65.06 -33.13 56.72
N ILE A 58 -63.85 -33.30 56.19
CA ILE A 58 -63.57 -33.31 54.75
C ILE A 58 -63.21 -34.74 54.33
N ASP A 59 -64.06 -35.37 53.52
CA ASP A 59 -63.77 -36.68 52.96
C ASP A 59 -62.92 -36.55 51.70
N VAL A 60 -61.67 -37.02 51.76
CA VAL A 60 -60.71 -36.92 50.66
C VAL A 60 -60.52 -38.30 50.03
N PRO A 61 -60.84 -38.46 48.73
CA PRO A 61 -60.64 -39.72 48.05
C PRO A 61 -59.18 -40.19 48.07
N ASP A 62 -58.97 -41.50 48.26
CA ASP A 62 -57.63 -42.11 48.41
C ASP A 62 -56.68 -41.81 47.24
N HIS A 63 -57.20 -41.66 46.01
CA HIS A 63 -56.37 -41.35 44.84
C HIS A 63 -55.74 -39.95 44.92
N ILE A 64 -56.39 -38.99 45.57
CA ILE A 64 -55.86 -37.63 45.77
C ILE A 64 -54.73 -37.65 46.80
N LEU A 65 -54.85 -38.45 47.86
CA LEU A 65 -53.80 -38.61 48.88
C LEU A 65 -52.55 -39.28 48.29
N LEU A 66 -52.74 -40.32 47.47
CA LEU A 66 -51.66 -40.98 46.74
C LEU A 66 -50.95 -40.02 45.77
N GLN A 67 -51.71 -39.23 45.01
CA GLN A 67 -51.16 -38.26 44.07
C GLN A 67 -50.39 -37.14 44.76
N GLY A 68 -50.87 -36.65 45.91
CA GLY A 68 -50.17 -35.62 46.70
C GLY A 68 -48.87 -36.09 47.33
N VAL A 69 -48.81 -37.34 47.80
CA VAL A 69 -47.55 -37.93 48.32
C VAL A 69 -46.56 -38.18 47.18
N ALA A 70 -47.05 -38.60 46.00
CA ALA A 70 -46.22 -38.77 44.81
C ALA A 70 -45.61 -37.43 44.34
N SER A 71 -46.37 -36.34 44.30
CA SER A 71 -45.83 -35.02 43.91
C SER A 71 -44.80 -34.48 44.91
N LEU A 72 -45.00 -34.69 46.21
CA LEU A 72 -44.02 -34.33 47.25
C LEU A 72 -42.70 -35.08 47.09
N LYS A 73 -42.74 -36.30 46.54
CA LYS A 73 -41.56 -37.11 46.25
C LYS A 73 -40.82 -36.59 45.01
N GLU A 74 -41.56 -36.20 43.98
CA GLU A 74 -40.99 -35.62 42.75
C GLU A 74 -40.27 -34.29 43.03
N ASP A 75 -40.86 -33.40 43.83
CA ASP A 75 -40.27 -32.09 44.15
C ASP A 75 -38.98 -32.18 44.98
N ARG A 76 -38.80 -33.26 45.77
CA ARG A 76 -37.59 -33.47 46.60
C ARG A 76 -36.33 -33.66 45.76
N PHE A 77 -36.46 -34.06 44.50
CA PHE A 77 -35.33 -34.29 43.59
C PHE A 77 -35.06 -33.12 42.64
N VAL A 78 -35.79 -32.01 42.78
CA VAL A 78 -35.61 -30.83 41.94
C VAL A 78 -34.58 -29.88 42.55
N TYR A 79 -33.46 -29.70 41.85
CA TYR A 79 -32.45 -28.73 42.24
C TYR A 79 -32.98 -27.29 42.09
N ALA A 80 -33.05 -26.55 43.20
CA ALA A 80 -33.34 -25.12 43.18
C ALA A 80 -32.02 -24.31 43.04
N PRO A 81 -31.75 -23.68 41.87
CA PRO A 81 -30.53 -22.92 41.70
C PRO A 81 -30.47 -21.70 42.63
N PRO A 82 -29.27 -21.27 43.08
CA PRO A 82 -29.11 -20.07 43.88
C PRO A 82 -29.64 -18.83 43.14
N LYS A 83 -30.30 -17.93 43.89
CA LYS A 83 -30.90 -16.70 43.34
C LYS A 83 -29.87 -15.90 42.54
N ALA A 84 -30.33 -15.29 41.44
CA ALA A 84 -29.47 -14.40 40.65
C ALA A 84 -29.03 -13.21 41.52
N GLY A 85 -27.72 -12.97 41.61
CA GLY A 85 -27.14 -11.91 42.42
C GLY A 85 -25.67 -11.69 42.08
N LEU A 86 -25.09 -10.61 42.60
CA LEU A 86 -23.71 -10.19 42.27
C LEU A 86 -22.68 -11.27 42.62
N GLN A 87 -22.84 -11.96 43.75
CA GLN A 87 -21.94 -13.06 44.14
C GLN A 87 -21.99 -14.24 43.14
N ARG A 88 -23.20 -14.63 42.70
CA ARG A 88 -23.37 -15.70 41.69
C ARG A 88 -22.79 -15.27 40.34
N PHE A 89 -22.95 -14.01 39.95
CA PHE A 89 -22.38 -13.46 38.72
C PHE A 89 -20.84 -13.48 38.75
N LEU A 90 -20.23 -12.99 39.82
CA LEU A 90 -18.76 -13.02 40.00
C LEU A 90 -18.22 -14.45 40.05
N ALA A 91 -18.93 -15.37 40.73
CA ALA A 91 -18.56 -16.79 40.76
C ALA A 91 -18.61 -17.41 39.36
N LEU A 92 -19.67 -17.15 38.58
CA LEU A 92 -19.78 -17.62 37.19
C LEU A 92 -18.71 -17.00 36.27
N LEU A 93 -18.39 -15.72 36.47
CA LEU A 93 -17.31 -15.03 35.77
C LEU A 93 -15.96 -15.69 36.08
N TYR A 94 -15.68 -16.01 37.34
CA TYR A 94 -14.45 -16.68 37.77
C TYR A 94 -14.35 -18.12 37.26
N VAL A 95 -15.44 -18.89 37.30
CA VAL A 95 -15.49 -20.26 36.77
C VAL A 95 -15.24 -20.26 35.27
N ARG A 96 -15.83 -19.31 34.53
CA ARG A 96 -15.65 -19.18 33.07
C ARG A 96 -14.48 -18.26 32.67
N ARG A 97 -13.61 -17.87 33.61
CA ARG A 97 -12.56 -16.85 33.38
C ARG A 97 -11.67 -17.17 32.19
N MET A 98 -11.35 -18.44 31.96
CA MET A 98 -10.47 -18.86 30.86
C MET A 98 -11.12 -18.68 29.49
N SER A 99 -12.44 -18.92 29.38
CA SER A 99 -13.18 -18.72 28.14
C SER A 99 -13.31 -17.24 27.80
N TYR A 100 -13.64 -16.41 28.80
CA TYR A 100 -13.70 -14.96 28.61
C TYR A 100 -12.32 -14.35 28.35
N ALA A 101 -11.27 -14.81 29.03
CA ALA A 101 -9.90 -14.35 28.80
C ALA A 101 -9.45 -14.57 27.36
N ARG A 102 -9.81 -15.68 26.72
CA ARG A 102 -9.51 -15.93 25.30
C ARG A 102 -10.21 -14.93 24.38
N VAL A 103 -11.50 -14.68 24.57
CA VAL A 103 -12.26 -13.72 23.75
C VAL A 103 -11.72 -12.31 23.93
N VAL A 104 -11.46 -11.91 25.18
CA VAL A 104 -10.86 -10.60 25.50
C VAL A 104 -9.47 -10.47 24.88
N ALA A 105 -8.65 -11.52 24.93
CA ALA A 105 -7.33 -11.53 24.30
C ALA A 105 -7.40 -11.38 22.77
N ILE A 106 -8.34 -12.07 22.11
CA ILE A 106 -8.57 -11.92 20.66
C ILE A 106 -9.06 -10.51 20.33
N ALA A 107 -9.99 -9.96 21.11
CA ALA A 107 -10.49 -8.61 20.91
C ALA A 107 -9.37 -7.55 21.09
N LEU A 108 -8.51 -7.72 22.11
CA LEU A 108 -7.33 -6.88 22.31
C LEU A 108 -6.33 -7.02 21.16
N ALA A 109 -6.05 -8.25 20.71
CA ALA A 109 -5.16 -8.48 19.58
C ALA A 109 -5.71 -7.84 18.29
N ALA A 110 -7.00 -7.98 18.02
CA ALA A 110 -7.67 -7.35 16.88
C ALA A 110 -7.62 -5.82 16.97
N LEU A 111 -7.79 -5.25 18.18
CA LEU A 111 -7.66 -3.81 18.40
C LEU A 111 -6.24 -3.31 18.12
N VAL A 112 -5.23 -4.00 18.65
CA VAL A 112 -3.81 -3.67 18.40
C VAL A 112 -3.49 -3.75 16.91
N ILE A 113 -3.90 -4.84 16.23
CA ILE A 113 -3.70 -5.01 14.79
C ILE A 113 -4.38 -3.88 14.01
N SER A 114 -5.62 -3.51 14.37
CA SER A 114 -6.35 -2.43 13.70
C SER A 114 -5.67 -1.07 13.88
N LEU A 115 -5.18 -0.77 15.07
CA LEU A 115 -4.44 0.47 15.36
C LEU A 115 -3.09 0.49 14.62
N SER A 116 -2.37 -0.62 14.61
CA SER A 116 -1.13 -0.77 13.85
C SER A 116 -1.39 -0.61 12.35
N ALA A 117 -2.42 -1.27 11.81
CA ALA A 117 -2.79 -1.15 10.40
C ALA A 117 -3.13 0.29 10.03
N TRP A 118 -3.93 0.99 10.85
CA TRP A 118 -4.23 2.41 10.65
C TRP A 118 -2.96 3.26 10.62
N HIS A 119 -2.05 3.06 11.58
CA HIS A 119 -0.81 3.80 11.65
C HIS A 119 0.08 3.55 10.42
N PHE A 120 0.30 2.28 10.04
CA PHE A 120 1.19 1.94 8.95
C PHE A 120 0.63 2.20 7.55
N LEU A 121 -0.69 2.08 7.36
CA LEU A 121 -1.31 2.29 6.04
C LEU A 121 -1.75 3.74 5.80
N VAL A 122 -1.99 4.54 6.86
CA VAL A 122 -2.57 5.88 6.71
C VAL A 122 -1.64 6.98 7.21
N THR A 123 -1.14 6.92 8.45
CA THR A 123 -0.38 8.04 9.04
C THR A 123 1.08 8.04 8.63
N ALA A 124 1.76 6.90 8.76
CA ALA A 124 3.18 6.75 8.41
C ALA A 124 3.51 7.14 6.95
N PRO A 125 2.72 6.77 5.92
CA PRO A 125 3.03 7.21 4.56
C PRO A 125 2.81 8.72 4.35
N ARG A 126 1.86 9.34 5.07
CA ARG A 126 1.61 10.79 4.99
C ARG A 126 2.75 11.59 5.61
N GLU A 127 3.24 11.17 6.77
CA GLU A 127 4.39 11.78 7.43
C GLU A 127 5.65 11.67 6.57
N ARG A 128 5.94 10.46 6.06
CA ARG A 128 7.06 10.25 5.14
C ARG A 128 6.96 11.08 3.86
N ALA A 129 5.76 11.23 3.29
CA ALA A 129 5.56 12.06 2.11
C ALA A 129 5.79 13.55 2.42
N ALA A 130 5.37 14.03 3.59
CA ALA A 130 5.62 15.40 4.03
C ALA A 130 7.12 15.65 4.28
N GLU A 131 7.80 14.73 4.96
CA GLU A 131 9.25 14.78 5.18
C GLU A 131 10.03 14.75 3.86
N ALA A 132 9.64 13.86 2.93
CA ALA A 132 10.26 13.77 1.61
C ALA A 132 10.07 15.06 0.82
N LEU A 133 8.86 15.65 0.84
CA LEU A 133 8.59 16.93 0.17
C LEU A 133 9.41 18.07 0.78
N GLN A 134 9.54 18.11 2.11
CA GLN A 134 10.37 19.10 2.79
C GLN A 134 11.85 18.93 2.45
N ALA A 135 12.38 17.72 2.48
CA ALA A 135 13.74 17.42 2.09
C ALA A 135 13.98 17.77 0.60
N GLU A 136 12.99 17.52 -0.24
CA GLU A 136 13.07 17.81 -1.67
C GLU A 136 13.19 19.32 -1.92
N LEU A 137 12.29 20.11 -1.32
CA LEU A 137 12.26 21.58 -1.41
C LEU A 137 13.45 22.26 -0.74
N SER A 138 13.95 21.73 0.38
CA SER A 138 15.02 22.38 1.15
C SER A 138 16.42 21.99 0.69
N GLN A 139 16.61 20.79 0.12
CA GLN A 139 17.93 20.26 -0.20
C GLN A 139 18.08 19.92 -1.69
N THR A 140 17.20 19.09 -2.24
CA THR A 140 17.44 18.51 -3.57
C THR A 140 17.21 19.51 -4.71
N LEU A 141 16.06 20.17 -4.75
CA LEU A 141 15.71 21.11 -5.82
C LEU A 141 16.61 22.35 -5.83
N PRO A 142 16.91 22.99 -4.67
CA PRO A 142 17.87 24.10 -4.65
C PRO A 142 19.25 23.68 -5.16
N ARG A 143 19.73 22.50 -4.73
CA ARG A 143 21.04 21.97 -5.15
C ARG A 143 21.08 21.68 -6.65
N ASP A 144 20.05 21.04 -7.19
CA ASP A 144 19.99 20.67 -8.61
C ASP A 144 19.89 21.90 -9.50
N ILE A 145 19.04 22.88 -9.14
CA ILE A 145 18.92 24.15 -9.86
C ILE A 145 20.26 24.90 -9.85
N ALA A 146 20.92 25.02 -8.69
CA ALA A 146 22.22 25.67 -8.59
C ALA A 146 23.30 24.93 -9.42
N ARG A 147 23.33 23.59 -9.35
CA ARG A 147 24.27 22.76 -10.11
C ARG A 147 24.09 22.92 -11.62
N LEU A 148 22.86 22.82 -12.10
CA LEU A 148 22.55 22.94 -13.54
C LEU A 148 22.87 24.35 -14.04
N THR A 149 22.52 25.38 -13.27
CA THR A 149 22.83 26.77 -13.62
C THR A 149 24.33 27.00 -13.72
N ALA A 150 25.11 26.45 -12.78
CA ALA A 150 26.57 26.52 -12.82
C ALA A 150 27.16 25.76 -14.02
N ALA A 151 26.63 24.57 -14.33
CA ALA A 151 27.05 23.78 -15.48
C ALA A 151 26.79 24.53 -16.80
N ILE A 152 25.60 25.11 -16.97
CA ILE A 152 25.24 25.92 -18.13
C ILE A 152 26.15 27.13 -18.24
N ASN A 153 26.39 27.86 -17.14
CA ASN A 153 27.27 29.03 -17.16
C ASN A 153 28.72 28.71 -17.54
N ALA A 154 29.20 27.51 -17.17
CA ALA A 154 30.54 27.04 -17.54
C ALA A 154 30.62 26.54 -18.99
N ALA A 155 29.55 25.93 -19.51
CA ALA A 155 29.52 25.35 -20.85
C ALA A 155 29.10 26.32 -21.95
N ALA A 156 28.23 27.29 -21.64
CA ALA A 156 27.64 28.19 -22.63
C ALA A 156 28.65 29.23 -23.15
N LEU A 157 28.76 29.30 -24.47
CA LEU A 157 29.57 30.30 -25.18
C LEU A 157 28.79 31.59 -25.41
N ASP A 158 27.47 31.50 -25.57
CA ASP A 158 26.61 32.65 -25.85
C ASP A 158 26.05 33.26 -24.55
N ASP A 159 26.24 34.56 -24.33
CA ASP A 159 25.79 35.23 -23.10
C ASP A 159 24.26 35.26 -22.95
N ALA A 160 23.52 35.24 -24.07
CA ALA A 160 22.06 35.13 -24.05
C ALA A 160 21.58 33.85 -23.34
N VAL A 161 22.33 32.75 -23.47
CA VAL A 161 22.00 31.47 -22.83
C VAL A 161 22.26 31.54 -21.32
N LYS A 162 23.33 32.22 -20.90
CA LYS A 162 23.61 32.47 -19.48
C LYS A 162 22.53 33.32 -18.83
N VAL A 163 22.08 34.37 -19.53
CA VAL A 163 20.95 35.21 -19.09
C VAL A 163 19.66 34.39 -18.98
N GLN A 164 19.38 33.52 -19.95
CA GLN A 164 18.22 32.62 -19.91
C GLN A 164 18.30 31.66 -18.71
N ALA A 165 19.45 31.04 -18.45
CA ALA A 165 19.67 30.14 -17.32
C ALA A 165 19.52 30.87 -15.97
N ALA A 166 20.05 32.09 -15.86
CA ALA A 166 19.87 32.93 -14.68
C ALA A 166 18.40 33.30 -14.43
N GLY A 167 17.64 33.61 -15.50
CA GLY A 167 16.20 33.85 -15.42
C GLY A 167 15.44 32.63 -14.90
N LEU A 168 15.72 31.45 -15.46
CA LEU A 168 15.14 30.19 -14.98
C LEU A 168 15.51 29.90 -13.53
N ALA A 169 16.77 30.08 -13.14
CA ALA A 169 17.21 29.88 -11.75
C ALA A 169 16.45 30.79 -10.78
N ALA A 170 16.29 32.08 -11.12
CA ALA A 170 15.52 33.02 -10.32
C ALA A 170 14.03 32.62 -10.21
N ASP A 171 13.44 32.08 -11.29
CA ASP A 171 12.07 31.55 -11.25
C ASP A 171 11.97 30.36 -10.28
N GLY A 172 12.96 29.48 -10.31
CA GLY A 172 13.10 28.35 -9.40
C GLY A 172 13.22 28.76 -7.95
N GLU A 173 14.05 29.75 -7.63
CA GLU A 173 14.18 30.31 -6.29
C GLU A 173 12.86 30.90 -5.78
N ARG A 174 12.11 31.60 -6.64
CA ARG A 174 10.78 32.10 -6.29
C ARG A 174 9.78 30.97 -6.05
N ALA A 175 9.83 29.89 -6.81
CA ALA A 175 8.99 28.72 -6.60
C ALA A 175 9.31 28.03 -5.27
N LEU A 176 10.61 27.84 -4.97
CA LEU A 176 11.09 27.29 -3.70
C LEU A 176 10.66 28.14 -2.50
N ALA A 177 10.75 29.47 -2.60
CA ALA A 177 10.31 30.40 -1.56
C ALA A 177 8.80 30.31 -1.28
N ARG A 178 7.99 29.93 -2.27
CA ARG A 178 6.53 29.69 -2.10
C ARG A 178 6.20 28.25 -1.65
N GLY A 179 7.19 27.36 -1.54
CA GLY A 179 6.96 25.93 -1.29
C GLY A 179 6.34 25.20 -2.47
N ASP A 180 6.40 25.76 -3.69
CA ASP A 180 5.82 25.17 -4.89
C ASP A 180 6.79 24.19 -5.54
N ALA A 181 6.69 22.92 -5.12
CA ALA A 181 7.55 21.86 -5.65
C ALA A 181 7.28 21.55 -7.12
N ALA A 182 6.05 21.75 -7.62
CA ALA A 182 5.71 21.46 -9.00
C ALA A 182 6.40 22.45 -9.95
N ASP A 183 6.32 23.73 -9.65
CA ASP A 183 7.02 24.76 -10.42
C ASP A 183 8.55 24.63 -10.31
N ALA A 184 9.08 24.35 -9.12
CA ALA A 184 10.52 24.17 -8.92
C ALA A 184 11.05 22.95 -9.72
N ARG A 185 10.31 21.84 -9.78
CA ARG A 185 10.65 20.69 -10.64
C ARG A 185 10.62 21.05 -12.12
N ARG A 186 9.59 21.79 -12.56
CA ARG A 186 9.48 22.26 -13.94
C ARG A 186 10.68 23.12 -14.34
N VAL A 187 11.11 24.02 -13.46
CA VAL A 187 12.31 24.85 -13.68
C VAL A 187 13.58 24.00 -13.76
N ARG A 188 13.76 23.04 -12.82
CA ARG A 188 14.86 22.07 -12.88
C ARG A 188 14.88 21.34 -14.22
N ASP A 189 13.74 20.89 -14.72
CA ASP A 189 13.64 20.16 -15.99
C ASP A 189 13.94 21.04 -17.20
N GLN A 190 13.53 22.32 -17.16
CA GLN A 190 13.90 23.30 -18.19
C GLN A 190 15.41 23.56 -18.22
N LEU A 191 16.05 23.69 -17.05
CA LEU A 191 17.51 23.82 -16.94
C LEU A 191 18.22 22.54 -17.41
N ALA A 192 17.72 21.36 -17.05
CA ALA A 192 18.29 20.09 -17.48
C ALA A 192 18.18 19.89 -19.01
N ALA A 193 17.05 20.28 -19.61
CA ALA A 193 16.88 20.26 -21.06
C ALA A 193 17.83 21.24 -21.76
N LEU A 194 18.03 22.44 -21.19
CA LEU A 194 18.95 23.44 -21.72
C LEU A 194 20.42 22.95 -21.66
N ASP A 195 20.83 22.36 -20.54
CA ASP A 195 22.16 21.75 -20.37
C ASP A 195 22.39 20.61 -21.38
N SER A 196 21.39 19.75 -21.57
CA SER A 196 21.44 18.66 -22.55
C SER A 196 21.53 19.17 -23.99
N GLU A 197 20.81 20.23 -24.35
CA GLU A 197 20.88 20.82 -25.70
C GLU A 197 22.24 21.47 -25.95
N LEU A 198 22.83 22.13 -24.95
CA LEU A 198 24.19 22.69 -25.04
C LEU A 198 25.26 21.60 -25.19
N ALA A 199 25.04 20.43 -24.58
CA ALA A 199 25.94 19.29 -24.71
C ALA A 199 25.82 18.59 -26.08
N THR A 200 24.71 18.78 -26.79
CA THR A 200 24.42 18.11 -28.05
C THR A 200 25.30 18.66 -29.18
N THR A 201 26.01 17.78 -29.87
CA THR A 201 26.82 18.11 -31.04
C THR A 201 26.40 17.27 -32.24
N PHE A 202 26.34 17.90 -33.41
CA PHE A 202 26.06 17.24 -34.68
C PHE A 202 26.54 18.08 -35.85
N THR A 203 26.77 17.44 -36.97
CA THR A 203 27.02 18.10 -38.26
C THR A 203 25.75 18.06 -39.09
N VAL A 204 25.36 19.18 -39.68
CA VAL A 204 24.29 19.24 -40.68
C VAL A 204 24.90 18.90 -42.03
N ARG A 205 24.53 17.75 -42.57
CA ARG A 205 25.08 17.22 -43.82
C ARG A 205 24.02 17.20 -44.91
N ILE A 206 24.41 17.61 -46.12
CA ILE A 206 23.62 17.53 -47.34
C ILE A 206 23.46 16.06 -47.72
N VAL A 207 22.21 15.65 -47.90
CA VAL A 207 21.85 14.28 -48.28
C VAL A 207 22.21 14.07 -49.76
N SER A 208 23.03 13.06 -50.03
CA SER A 208 23.40 12.64 -51.40
C SER A 208 23.33 11.12 -51.53
N ARG A 209 22.12 10.58 -51.60
CA ARG A 209 21.85 9.15 -51.79
C ARG A 209 20.73 8.93 -52.82
N PRO A 210 20.64 7.75 -53.48
CA PRO A 210 19.73 7.55 -54.61
C PRO A 210 18.23 7.61 -54.25
N ASP A 211 17.88 7.31 -53.00
CA ASP A 211 16.53 7.24 -52.47
C ASP A 211 15.97 8.58 -51.99
N ALA A 212 16.79 9.65 -51.97
CA ALA A 212 16.39 10.96 -51.51
C ALA A 212 16.90 12.08 -52.45
N PRO A 213 16.07 13.09 -52.76
CA PRO A 213 16.55 14.26 -53.48
C PRO A 213 17.59 15.02 -52.65
N THR A 214 18.57 15.63 -53.31
CA THR A 214 19.58 16.47 -52.65
C THR A 214 19.12 17.92 -52.50
N GLY A 215 18.25 18.38 -53.39
CA GLY A 215 17.68 19.71 -53.36
C GLY A 215 16.28 19.74 -53.94
N VAL A 216 15.47 20.66 -53.45
CA VAL A 216 14.07 20.85 -53.80
C VAL A 216 13.83 22.34 -54.04
N THR A 217 12.97 22.67 -55.00
CA THR A 217 12.48 24.04 -55.20
C THR A 217 11.00 24.13 -54.86
N ARG A 218 10.57 25.31 -54.41
CA ARG A 218 9.18 25.63 -54.10
C ARG A 218 8.82 27.00 -54.61
N ILE A 219 7.59 27.12 -55.10
CA ILE A 219 6.98 28.39 -55.48
C ILE A 219 5.93 28.70 -54.39
N PRO A 220 6.13 29.73 -53.54
CA PRO A 220 5.19 30.03 -52.46
C PRO A 220 3.81 30.42 -52.98
N ASP A 221 2.74 29.94 -52.33
CA ASP A 221 1.36 30.28 -52.69
C ASP A 221 1.10 31.79 -52.63
N VAL A 222 1.71 32.46 -51.66
CA VAL A 222 1.57 33.92 -51.43
C VAL A 222 2.32 34.75 -52.46
N ASN A 223 3.35 34.20 -53.08
CA ASN A 223 4.14 34.88 -54.10
C ASN A 223 4.60 33.90 -55.17
N GLN A 224 3.74 33.70 -56.16
CA GLN A 224 3.99 32.79 -57.28
C GLN A 224 5.12 33.26 -58.23
N SER A 225 5.66 34.46 -58.02
CA SER A 225 6.81 34.98 -58.77
C SER A 225 8.16 34.72 -58.08
N ALA A 226 8.14 34.23 -56.82
CA ALA A 226 9.34 33.85 -56.10
C ALA A 226 9.57 32.34 -56.21
N GLU A 227 10.84 31.95 -56.30
CA GLU A 227 11.27 30.56 -56.18
C GLU A 227 12.20 30.44 -54.98
N ASN A 228 11.83 29.58 -54.04
CA ASN A 228 12.63 29.26 -52.87
C ASN A 228 13.42 27.97 -53.16
N PHE A 229 14.69 27.97 -52.73
CA PHE A 229 15.62 26.86 -52.96
C PHE A 229 15.98 26.20 -51.64
N TYR A 230 15.92 24.88 -51.60
CA TYR A 230 16.19 24.09 -50.41
C TYR A 230 17.20 22.99 -50.68
N LEU A 231 18.10 22.76 -49.73
CA LEU A 231 18.95 21.58 -49.71
C LEU A 231 18.41 20.59 -48.67
N VAL A 232 18.25 19.35 -49.07
CA VAL A 232 17.84 18.26 -48.18
C VAL A 232 19.03 17.89 -47.31
N VAL A 233 18.85 17.98 -46.01
CA VAL A 233 19.91 17.82 -45.01
C VAL A 233 19.47 16.90 -43.89
N GLU A 234 20.44 16.30 -43.22
CA GLU A 234 20.26 15.50 -42.02
C GLU A 234 21.28 15.92 -40.95
N ALA A 235 20.88 15.81 -39.67
CA ALA A 235 21.79 16.02 -38.55
C ALA A 235 22.50 14.71 -38.25
N ILE A 236 23.83 14.67 -38.33
CA ILE A 236 24.64 13.49 -38.02
C ILE A 236 25.33 13.70 -36.67
N GLY A 237 25.01 12.83 -35.71
CA GLY A 237 25.62 12.85 -34.37
C GLY A 237 27.08 12.40 -34.39
N ALA A 238 27.75 12.55 -33.24
CA ALA A 238 29.15 12.11 -33.07
C ALA A 238 29.37 10.59 -33.25
N ASP A 239 28.29 9.80 -33.16
CA ASP A 239 28.29 8.36 -33.41
C ASP A 239 28.12 8.00 -34.91
N GLY A 240 28.02 9.00 -35.78
CA GLY A 240 27.82 8.84 -37.22
C GLY A 240 26.38 8.51 -37.61
N LYS A 241 25.41 8.56 -36.68
CA LYS A 241 24.01 8.23 -36.96
C LYS A 241 23.15 9.49 -37.11
N PRO A 242 22.06 9.42 -37.90
CA PRO A 242 21.09 10.50 -37.97
C PRO A 242 20.44 10.78 -36.60
N LEU A 243 20.44 12.06 -36.21
CA LEU A 243 19.84 12.56 -34.98
C LEU A 243 18.49 13.22 -35.30
N PRO A 244 17.37 12.78 -34.71
CA PRO A 244 16.08 13.43 -34.89
C PRO A 244 16.10 14.87 -34.39
N ARG A 245 15.60 15.81 -35.20
CA ARG A 245 15.49 17.23 -34.87
C ARG A 245 14.04 17.70 -34.97
N ARG A 246 13.67 18.61 -34.06
CA ARG A 246 12.41 19.35 -34.13
C ARG A 246 12.59 20.52 -35.10
N ILE A 247 11.87 20.47 -36.21
CA ILE A 247 11.93 21.48 -37.28
C ILE A 247 10.51 22.02 -37.50
N VAL A 248 10.38 23.35 -37.53
CA VAL A 248 9.14 24.03 -37.89
C VAL A 248 9.15 24.26 -39.40
N SER A 249 8.12 23.77 -40.09
CA SER A 249 7.99 24.04 -41.52
C SER A 249 7.49 25.45 -41.76
N GLU A 250 8.12 26.18 -42.68
CA GLU A 250 7.68 27.54 -43.04
C GLU A 250 6.41 27.55 -43.91
N GLU A 251 6.01 26.40 -44.48
CA GLU A 251 4.82 26.29 -45.32
C GLU A 251 3.54 26.16 -44.49
N ASP A 252 3.55 25.32 -43.43
CA ASP A 252 2.36 25.06 -42.60
C ASP A 252 2.49 25.53 -41.15
N GLY A 253 3.67 26.01 -40.73
CA GLY A 253 3.95 26.45 -39.36
C GLY A 253 3.99 25.33 -38.33
N LYS A 254 3.92 24.05 -38.74
CA LYS A 254 3.88 22.91 -37.81
C LYS A 254 5.29 22.44 -37.47
N GLU A 255 5.49 22.14 -36.19
CA GLU A 255 6.70 21.48 -35.71
C GLU A 255 6.59 19.97 -35.95
N LYS A 256 7.60 19.39 -36.61
CA LYS A 256 7.73 17.93 -36.80
C LYS A 256 9.10 17.47 -36.31
N THR A 257 9.14 16.27 -35.72
CA THR A 257 10.40 15.60 -35.38
C THR A 257 10.82 14.72 -36.55
N VAL A 258 11.90 15.11 -37.23
CA VAL A 258 12.38 14.46 -38.45
C VAL A 258 13.88 14.21 -38.38
N THR A 259 14.37 13.18 -39.06
CA THR A 259 15.81 12.94 -39.24
C THR A 259 16.37 13.67 -40.45
N ILE A 260 15.51 14.07 -41.38
CA ILE A 260 15.84 14.77 -42.61
C ILE A 260 14.85 15.92 -42.79
N TRP A 261 15.34 17.08 -43.19
CA TRP A 261 14.52 18.23 -43.56
C TRP A 261 15.17 18.96 -44.73
N ALA A 262 14.47 19.88 -45.39
CA ALA A 262 15.08 20.73 -46.40
C ALA A 262 15.33 22.14 -45.84
N GLN A 263 16.60 22.53 -45.77
CA GLN A 263 17.05 23.84 -45.29
C GLN A 263 17.06 24.83 -46.43
N ARG A 264 16.44 26.01 -46.23
CA ARG A 264 16.43 27.07 -47.23
C ARG A 264 17.82 27.65 -47.43
N VAL A 265 18.22 27.82 -48.68
CA VAL A 265 19.53 28.38 -49.06
C VAL A 265 19.39 29.37 -50.22
N PRO A 266 20.35 30.29 -50.39
CA PRO A 266 20.40 31.13 -51.59
C PRO A 266 20.57 30.29 -52.86
N VAL A 267 20.02 30.78 -53.97
CA VAL A 267 20.11 30.12 -55.30
C VAL A 267 21.56 29.81 -55.71
N SER A 268 22.52 30.65 -55.30
CA SER A 268 23.95 30.44 -55.58
C SER A 268 24.49 29.18 -54.90
N VAL A 269 24.10 28.92 -53.65
CA VAL A 269 24.50 27.73 -52.89
C VAL A 269 23.82 26.49 -53.47
N PHE A 270 22.53 26.58 -53.79
CA PHE A 270 21.77 25.50 -54.41
C PHE A 270 22.39 25.07 -55.75
N ASN A 271 22.66 26.03 -56.64
CA ASN A 271 23.26 25.76 -57.95
C ASN A 271 24.68 25.19 -57.80
N ALA A 272 25.49 25.69 -56.85
CA ALA A 272 26.82 25.15 -56.62
C ALA A 272 26.79 23.66 -56.23
N VAL A 273 25.87 23.26 -55.34
CA VAL A 273 25.70 21.85 -54.92
C VAL A 273 25.16 21.00 -56.06
N ARG A 274 24.21 21.51 -56.84
CA ARG A 274 23.69 20.83 -58.04
C ARG A 274 24.79 20.57 -59.06
N ASP A 275 25.57 21.60 -59.37
CA ASP A 275 26.61 21.54 -60.41
C ASP A 275 27.79 20.67 -59.96
N ASP A 276 28.06 20.57 -58.66
CA ASP A 276 29.00 19.61 -58.08
C ASP A 276 28.51 18.17 -58.29
N LYS A 277 27.29 17.87 -57.81
CA LYS A 277 26.69 16.53 -57.93
C LYS A 277 26.51 16.08 -59.39
N ALA A 278 26.29 17.00 -60.32
CA ALA A 278 26.12 16.67 -61.74
C ALA A 278 27.39 16.11 -62.41
N LYS A 279 28.58 16.32 -61.81
CA LYS A 279 29.86 15.88 -62.39
C LYS A 279 30.10 14.38 -62.23
N ASP A 280 29.86 13.86 -61.04
CA ASP A 280 30.21 12.47 -60.67
C ASP A 280 29.13 11.77 -59.82
N GLY A 281 28.00 12.45 -59.55
CA GLY A 281 26.91 11.94 -58.72
C GLY A 281 27.11 12.16 -57.21
N ILE A 282 28.21 12.77 -56.77
CA ILE A 282 28.59 12.92 -55.37
C ILE A 282 28.64 14.41 -55.00
N VAL A 283 28.21 14.74 -53.78
CA VAL A 283 28.42 16.08 -53.20
C VAL A 283 29.73 16.03 -52.41
N GLN A 284 30.76 16.70 -52.91
CA GLN A 284 32.11 16.66 -52.34
C GLN A 284 32.18 17.39 -50.99
N ASP A 285 31.57 18.57 -50.91
CA ASP A 285 31.48 19.36 -49.68
C ASP A 285 30.06 19.31 -49.12
N ALA A 286 29.73 18.16 -48.54
CA ALA A 286 28.41 17.87 -48.01
C ALA A 286 28.13 18.52 -46.64
N GLU A 287 29.10 19.17 -46.00
CA GLU A 287 28.87 19.85 -44.73
C GLU A 287 28.20 21.22 -44.98
N LEU A 288 26.99 21.40 -44.44
CA LEU A 288 26.29 22.69 -44.51
C LEU A 288 26.57 23.54 -43.26
N GLY A 289 26.73 22.90 -42.10
CA GLY A 289 27.00 23.58 -40.84
C GLY A 289 27.22 22.61 -39.68
N VAL A 290 27.59 23.15 -38.53
CA VAL A 290 27.93 22.37 -37.34
C VAL A 290 27.25 22.94 -36.09
N LYS A 291 26.71 22.05 -35.28
CA LYS A 291 26.24 22.34 -33.93
C LYS A 291 27.38 22.04 -32.96
N LEU A 292 28.06 23.10 -32.52
CA LEU A 292 29.12 22.98 -31.51
C LEU A 292 28.55 22.86 -30.10
N ARG A 293 29.31 22.19 -29.22
CA ARG A 293 29.05 22.14 -27.79
C ARG A 293 29.12 23.55 -27.22
N GLY A 294 28.19 23.90 -26.33
CA GLY A 294 28.15 25.20 -25.66
C GLY A 294 27.46 26.30 -26.46
N LYS A 295 27.00 26.03 -27.69
CA LYS A 295 26.10 26.92 -28.43
C LYS A 295 24.69 26.36 -28.41
N LEU A 296 23.68 27.16 -28.76
CA LEU A 296 22.33 26.65 -29.12
C LEU A 296 22.05 26.70 -30.62
N GLY A 297 22.69 27.62 -31.34
CA GLY A 297 22.61 27.72 -32.80
C GLY A 297 23.48 26.70 -33.52
N ILE A 298 23.16 26.48 -34.80
CA ILE A 298 24.06 25.87 -35.79
C ILE A 298 24.95 26.97 -36.34
N GLU A 299 26.26 26.72 -36.43
CA GLU A 299 27.19 27.55 -37.19
C GLU A 299 27.18 27.08 -38.64
N TRP A 300 26.75 27.94 -39.54
CA TRP A 300 26.64 27.61 -40.95
C TRP A 300 27.97 27.85 -41.67
N GLY A 301 28.51 26.80 -42.29
CA GLY A 301 29.72 26.88 -43.12
C GLY A 301 29.45 27.47 -44.50
N LYS A 302 28.19 27.40 -44.97
CA LYS A 302 27.70 28.04 -46.20
C LYS A 302 26.55 28.99 -45.86
N PRO A 303 26.31 30.04 -46.67
CA PRO A 303 25.15 30.91 -46.47
C PRO A 303 23.84 30.10 -46.51
N VAL A 304 23.00 30.30 -45.50
CA VAL A 304 21.64 29.78 -45.45
C VAL A 304 20.65 30.91 -45.25
N GLU A 305 19.40 30.70 -45.64
CA GLU A 305 18.30 31.62 -45.38
C GLU A 305 17.45 31.08 -44.23
N GLN A 306 16.67 31.95 -43.59
CA GLN A 306 15.71 31.51 -42.58
C GLN A 306 14.57 30.74 -43.27
N GLY A 307 14.23 29.58 -42.71
CA GLY A 307 13.17 28.72 -43.23
C GLY A 307 13.62 27.30 -43.47
N ALA A 308 12.69 26.36 -43.30
CA ALA A 308 12.89 24.95 -43.58
C ALA A 308 11.54 24.32 -43.94
N ILE A 309 11.57 23.22 -44.68
CA ILE A 309 10.41 22.38 -44.97
C ILE A 309 10.68 20.94 -44.54
N THR A 310 9.62 20.22 -44.18
CA THR A 310 9.71 18.85 -43.65
C THR A 310 9.13 17.80 -44.58
N GLU A 311 8.47 18.22 -45.66
CA GLU A 311 7.87 17.37 -46.68
C GLU A 311 8.21 17.95 -48.06
N TRP A 312 8.42 17.09 -49.06
CA TRP A 312 8.68 17.54 -50.43
C TRP A 312 8.17 16.62 -51.52
#